data_AF-A0A7W1Z9F6-F1
#
_entry.id   AF-A0A7W1Z9F6-F1
#
_cell.length_a   1.000
_cell.length_b   1.000
_cell.length_c   1.000
_cell.angle_alpha   90.00
_cell.angle_beta   90.00
_cell.angle_gamma   90.00
#
_symmetry.space_group_name_H-M   'P 1'
#
loop_
_entity.id
_entity.type
_entity.pdbx_description
1 polymer ?
#
loop_
_entity_poly.entity_id
_entity_poly.type
_entity_poly.pdbx_seq_one_letter_code
_entity_poly.pdbx_strand_id
1 'polypeptide(L)' 'NESCGGHFRTEYQTDEGEALRDDEHFAHVAAWKWTGDPAAAERRQEDLEYEEVQFQTRSYK' A
#
# COMPACT_ATOMS: atom_id res chain seq x y z
N ASN A 1 -4.50 -7.20 1.13
CA ASN A 1 -3.81 -6.69 2.35
C ASN A 1 -2.34 -6.91 2.08
N GLU A 2 -1.48 -5.96 2.44
CA GLU A 2 -0.06 -6.02 2.09
C GLU A 2 0.83 -5.45 3.20
N SER A 3 2.15 -5.55 3.00
CA SER A 3 3.13 -4.64 3.59
C SER A 3 3.83 -3.84 2.50
N CYS A 4 3.91 -2.53 2.64
CA CYS A 4 4.55 -1.65 1.68
C CYS A 4 5.23 -0.46 2.38
N GLY A 5 6.56 -0.35 2.22
CA GLY A 5 7.34 0.73 2.84
C GLY A 5 7.22 0.73 4.38
N GLY A 6 6.77 1.84 4.96
CA GLY A 6 6.55 1.97 6.41
C GLY A 6 5.25 1.34 6.92
N HIS A 7 4.32 0.95 6.03
CA HIS A 7 3.14 0.19 6.41
C HIS A 7 3.51 -1.29 6.44
N PHE A 8 3.89 -1.78 7.63
CA PHE A 8 4.36 -3.15 7.81
C PHE A 8 3.38 -3.97 8.65
N ARG A 9 3.04 -5.14 8.14
CA ARG A 9 2.17 -6.12 8.76
C ARG A 9 2.88 -7.46 8.80
N THR A 10 3.05 -8.02 9.98
CA THR A 10 3.77 -9.29 10.18
C THR A 10 3.10 -10.48 9.48
N GLU A 11 1.81 -10.39 9.18
CA GLU A 11 1.09 -11.41 8.42
C GLU A 11 1.36 -11.32 6.91
N TYR A 12 1.97 -10.23 6.43
CA TYR A 12 2.27 -9.94 5.04
C TYR A 12 3.75 -9.57 4.89
N GLN A 13 4.62 -10.50 5.23
CA GLN A 13 6.06 -10.38 5.06
C GLN A 13 6.61 -11.61 4.35
N THR A 14 7.80 -11.50 3.77
CA THR A 14 8.54 -12.66 3.27
C THR A 14 8.99 -13.53 4.45
N ASP A 15 9.42 -14.77 4.18
CA ASP A 15 10.01 -15.66 5.19
C ASP A 15 11.25 -15.05 5.89
N GLU A 16 11.84 -14.04 5.26
CA GLU A 16 13.03 -13.34 5.71
C GLU A 16 12.71 -12.05 6.49
N GLY A 17 11.42 -11.75 6.68
CA GLY A 17 10.94 -10.59 7.43
C GLY A 17 10.89 -9.28 6.65
N GLU A 18 11.01 -9.32 5.32
CA GLU A 18 10.86 -8.12 4.47
C GLU A 18 9.40 -7.88 4.10
N ALA A 19 9.05 -6.63 3.76
CA ALA A 19 7.68 -6.26 3.38
C ALA A 19 7.25 -7.00 2.10
N LEU A 20 6.13 -7.73 2.16
CA LEU A 20 5.51 -8.37 1.01
C LEU A 20 4.42 -7.47 0.42
N ARG A 21 4.75 -6.80 -0.69
CA ARG A 21 3.88 -5.84 -1.40
C ARG A 21 2.94 -6.55 -2.37
N ASP A 22 1.73 -6.00 -2.54
CA ASP A 22 0.69 -6.53 -3.45
C ASP A 22 0.34 -5.48 -4.50
N ASP A 23 1.18 -5.40 -5.54
CA ASP A 23 1.08 -4.39 -6.60
C ASP A 23 -0.20 -4.54 -7.46
N GLU A 24 -0.85 -5.71 -7.46
CA GLU A 24 -2.10 -5.94 -8.20
C GLU A 24 -3.30 -5.23 -7.54
N HIS A 25 -3.35 -5.22 -6.21
CA HIS A 25 -4.51 -4.71 -5.45
C HIS A 25 -4.25 -3.41 -4.69
N PHE A 26 -2.98 -3.01 -4.52
CA PHE A 26 -2.59 -1.87 -3.68
C PHE A 26 -1.70 -0.83 -4.38
N ALA A 27 -1.62 -0.88 -5.72
CA ALA A 27 -1.04 0.19 -6.52
C ALA A 27 -1.95 1.44 -6.60
N HIS A 28 -2.25 2.04 -5.45
CA HIS A 28 -3.08 3.25 -5.33
C HIS A 28 -2.60 4.14 -4.19
N VAL A 29 -2.97 5.42 -4.26
CA VAL A 29 -2.97 6.30 -3.08
C VAL A 29 -4.34 6.25 -2.41
N ALA A 30 -4.36 6.34 -1.09
CA ALA A 30 -5.61 6.41 -0.33
C ALA A 30 -5.58 7.53 0.70
N ALA A 31 -6.69 8.23 0.84
CA ALA A 31 -6.87 9.28 1.83
C ALA A 31 -8.26 9.21 2.44
N TRP A 32 -8.38 9.64 3.70
CA TRP A 32 -9.67 9.79 4.36
C TRP A 32 -10.14 11.23 4.24
N LYS A 33 -11.23 11.45 3.51
CA LYS A 33 -11.90 12.74 3.41
C LYS A 33 -12.61 13.03 4.73
N TRP A 34 -12.32 14.20 5.29
CA TRP A 34 -13.07 14.73 6.43
C TRP A 34 -14.49 15.13 6.00
N THR A 35 -15.49 14.61 6.69
CA THR A 35 -16.92 14.84 6.39
C THR A 35 -17.63 15.70 7.45
N GLY A 36 -16.93 16.14 8.49
CA GLY A 36 -17.50 16.85 9.64
C GLY A 36 -17.75 15.96 10.86
N ASP A 37 -17.78 14.64 10.68
CA ASP A 37 -17.89 13.63 11.73
C ASP A 37 -16.76 12.58 11.57
N PRO A 38 -15.92 12.33 12.59
CA PRO A 38 -14.84 11.33 12.49
C PRO A 38 -15.35 9.92 12.21
N ALA A 39 -16.54 9.56 12.70
CA ALA A 39 -17.13 8.25 12.47
C ALA A 39 -17.63 8.05 11.03
N ALA A 40 -17.81 9.15 10.28
CA ALA A 40 -18.31 9.14 8.91
C ALA A 40 -17.24 9.53 7.88
N ALA A 41 -15.95 9.35 8.22
CA ALA A 41 -14.87 9.61 7.27
C ALA A 41 -15.01 8.72 6.02
N GLU A 42 -14.83 9.31 4.84
CA GLU A 42 -14.92 8.60 3.57
C GLU A 42 -13.52 8.27 3.04
N ARG A 43 -13.23 7.00 2.76
CA ARG A 43 -11.98 6.62 2.09
C ARG A 43 -12.08 6.91 0.59
N ARG A 44 -11.14 7.69 0.07
CA ARG A 44 -10.90 7.91 -1.36
C ARG A 44 -9.66 7.15 -1.78
N GLN A 45 -9.69 6.61 -3.00
CA GLN A 45 -8.61 5.84 -3.61
C GLN A 45 -8.43 6.35 -5.04
N GLU A 46 -7.18 6.51 -5.46
CA GLU A 46 -6.80 6.85 -6.84
C GLU A 46 -5.68 5.92 -7.26
N ASP A 47 -5.87 5.25 -8.39
CA ASP A 47 -4.93 4.26 -8.91
C ASP A 47 -3.64 4.93 -9.41
N LEU A 48 -2.52 4.24 -9.25
CA LEU A 48 -1.23 4.69 -9.73
C LEU A 48 -0.83 3.87 -10.96
N GLU A 49 -0.78 4.53 -12.12
CA GLU A 49 -0.31 3.95 -13.37
C GLU A 49 1.18 4.23 -13.56
N TYR A 50 1.97 3.16 -13.76
CA TYR A 50 3.43 3.23 -13.91
C TYR A 50 3.81 2.89 -15.35
N GLU A 51 3.98 3.92 -16.19
CA GLU A 51 4.27 3.76 -17.62
C GLU A 51 5.77 3.53 -17.90
N GLU A 52 6.64 4.31 -17.25
CA GLU A 52 8.07 4.35 -17.57
C GLU A 52 8.92 3.33 -16.80
N VAL A 53 8.52 3.02 -15.55
CA VAL A 53 9.27 2.12 -14.67
C VAL A 53 8.32 1.12 -14.05
N GLN A 54 8.52 -0.15 -14.41
CA GLN A 54 7.74 -1.26 -13.88
C GLN A 54 8.10 -1.57 -12.43
N PHE A 55 7.15 -2.13 -11.68
CA PHE A 55 7.38 -2.54 -10.31
C PHE A 55 8.53 -3.55 -10.20
N GLN A 56 9.36 -3.37 -9.18
CA GLN A 56 10.40 -4.32 -8.78
C GLN A 56 10.28 -4.55 -7.27
N THR A 57 10.50 -5.79 -6.84
CA THR A 57 10.57 -6.13 -5.42
C THR A 57 11.86 -5.57 -4.84
N ARG A 58 11.75 -4.77 -3.78
CA ARG A 58 12.90 -4.22 -3.07
C ARG A 58 13.37 -5.21 -2.01
N SER A 59 14.65 -5.57 -2.04
CA SER A 59 15.34 -6.31 -0.98
C SER A 59 16.57 -5.54 -0.51
N TYR A 60 16.91 -5.66 0.77
CA TYR A 60 18.08 -4.99 1.37
C TYR A 60 19.27 -5.92 1.58
N LYS A 61 19.20 -7.14 1.04
CA LYS A 61 20.31 -8.08 1.00
C LYS A 61 21.29 -7.80 -0.14
#